data_AF-A0AAJ1FMN0-F1
#
_entry.id   AF-A0AAJ1FMN0-F1
#
_cell.length_a   1.000
_cell.length_b   1.000
_cell.length_c   1.000
_cell.angle_alpha   90.00
_cell.angle_beta   90.00
_cell.angle_gamma   90.00
#
_symmetry.space_group_name_H-M   'P 1'
#
loop_
_entity.id
_entity.type
_entity.pdbx_description
1 polymer ?
#
loop_
_entity_poly.entity_id
_entity_poly.type
_entity_poly.pdbx_seq_one_letter_code
_entity_poly.pdbx_strand_id
1 'polypeptide(L)' 'MDTKKMFDFIDVERRLKFDVKSKLAEATGVSKQNLKDFFNRMEKNKPNNQFNRICKILDVLGYELQIKKKGE' A
#
# COMPACT_ATOMS: atom_id res chain seq x y z
N MET A 1 7.92 -8.23 8.44
CA MET A 1 7.76 -7.65 7.09
C MET A 1 8.06 -6.16 7.23
N ASP A 2 8.96 -5.63 6.42
CA ASP A 2 9.35 -4.21 6.47
C ASP A 2 8.29 -3.38 5.74
N THR A 3 7.45 -2.66 6.49
CA THR A 3 6.35 -1.89 5.90
C THR A 3 6.83 -0.65 5.16
N LYS A 4 8.07 -0.19 5.41
CA LYS A 4 8.68 0.91 4.66
C LYS A 4 9.02 0.47 3.24
N LYS A 5 9.63 -0.70 3.06
CA LYS A 5 9.90 -1.26 1.71
C LYS A 5 8.60 -1.45 0.91
N MET A 6 7.53 -1.84 1.59
CA MET A 6 6.22 -2.02 0.96
C MET A 6 5.58 -0.67 0.60
N PHE A 7 5.78 0.36 1.42
CA PHE A 7 5.40 1.74 1.09
C PHE A 7 6.14 2.25 -0.14
N ASP A 8 7.47 2.10 -0.19
CA ASP A 8 8.28 2.58 -1.30
C ASP A 8 7.81 1.94 -2.62
N PHE A 9 7.57 0.64 -2.62
CA PHE A 9 7.00 -0.09 -3.75
C PHE A 9 5.62 0.47 -4.16
N ILE A 10 4.69 0.57 -3.21
CA ILE A 10 3.33 1.07 -3.47
C ILE A 10 3.35 2.51 -3.99
N ASP A 11 4.21 3.39 -3.47
CA ASP A 11 4.25 4.80 -3.88
C ASP A 11 4.79 4.95 -5.30
N VAL A 12 5.76 4.13 -5.71
CA VAL A 12 6.25 4.03 -7.09
C VAL A 12 5.16 3.54 -8.03
N GLU A 13 4.55 2.40 -7.73
CA GLU A 13 3.49 1.82 -8.57
C GLU A 13 2.27 2.74 -8.68
N ARG A 14 1.91 3.40 -7.57
CA ARG A 14 0.89 4.44 -7.58
C ARG A 14 1.27 5.60 -8.51
N ARG A 15 2.52 6.08 -8.50
CA ARG A 15 2.97 7.17 -9.39
C ARG A 15 2.86 6.77 -10.87
N LEU A 16 3.13 5.51 -11.19
CA LEU A 16 3.04 4.97 -12.54
C LEU A 16 1.58 4.85 -13.01
N LYS A 17 0.68 4.41 -12.13
CA LYS A 17 -0.74 4.19 -12.47
C LYS A 17 -1.63 5.43 -12.33
N PHE A 18 -1.32 6.30 -11.37
CA PHE A 18 -2.13 7.45 -11.00
C PHE A 18 -1.27 8.71 -10.81
N ASP A 19 -1.56 9.76 -11.58
CA ASP A 19 -0.90 11.07 -11.40
C ASP A 19 -0.92 11.55 -9.95
N VAL A 20 -2.11 11.54 -9.34
CA VAL A 20 -2.34 12.13 -8.01
C VAL A 20 -2.80 11.10 -6.98
N LYS A 21 -2.39 11.29 -5.71
CA LYS A 21 -2.71 10.37 -4.60
C LYS A 21 -4.21 10.24 -4.35
N SER A 22 -5.00 11.26 -4.69
CA SER A 22 -6.47 11.21 -4.57
C SER A 22 -7.12 10.16 -5.47
N LYS A 23 -6.60 9.92 -6.68
CA LYS A 23 -7.14 8.90 -7.59
C LYS A 23 -7.00 7.49 -7.01
N LEU A 24 -5.89 7.22 -6.31
CA LEU A 24 -5.74 5.96 -5.57
C LEU A 24 -6.76 5.86 -4.42
N ALA A 25 -7.02 6.96 -3.71
CA ALA A 25 -8.01 6.99 -2.63
C ALA A 25 -9.43 6.66 -3.15
N GLU A 26 -9.80 7.26 -4.28
CA GLU A 26 -11.06 6.98 -4.99
C GLU A 26 -11.14 5.52 -5.45
N ALA A 27 -10.11 5.01 -6.13
CA ALA A 27 -10.06 3.63 -6.62
C ALA A 27 -10.10 2.59 -5.49
N THR A 28 -9.53 2.91 -4.32
CA THR A 28 -9.56 2.03 -3.14
C THR A 28 -10.81 2.24 -2.29
N GLY A 29 -11.67 3.22 -2.60
CA GLY A 29 -12.87 3.56 -1.81
C GLY A 29 -12.55 4.07 -0.41
N VAL A 30 -11.37 4.66 -0.21
CA VAL A 30 -10.92 5.14 1.11
C VAL A 30 -10.79 6.65 1.10
N SER A 31 -11.09 7.31 2.22
CA SER A 31 -10.94 8.76 2.29
C SER A 31 -9.49 9.20 2.11
N LYS A 32 -9.29 10.39 1.53
CA LYS A 32 -7.94 10.98 1.30
C LYS A 32 -7.14 11.07 2.61
N GLN A 33 -7.80 11.49 3.69
CA GLN A 33 -7.20 11.57 5.03
C GLN A 33 -6.74 10.19 5.52
N ASN A 34 -7.63 9.19 5.43
CA ASN A 34 -7.29 7.84 5.84
C ASN A 34 -6.15 7.26 5.02
N LEU A 35 -6.07 7.54 3.71
CA LEU A 35 -4.97 7.08 2.86
C LEU A 35 -3.65 7.76 3.24
N LYS A 36 -3.67 9.06 3.50
CA LYS A 36 -2.50 9.82 3.99
C LYS A 36 -1.99 9.26 5.32
N ASP A 37 -2.88 9.06 6.29
CA ASP A 37 -2.51 8.51 7.60
C ASP A 37 -1.97 7.09 7.50
N PHE A 38 -2.52 6.31 6.57
CA PHE A 38 -2.02 4.98 6.27
C PHE A 38 -0.60 5.01 5.70
N PHE A 39 -0.33 5.85 4.68
CA PHE A 39 1.00 6.02 4.10
C PHE A 39 2.03 6.48 5.14
N ASN A 40 1.68 7.48 5.95
CA ASN A 40 2.53 7.97 7.04
C ASN A 40 2.87 6.89 8.07
N ARG A 41 1.96 5.92 8.30
CA ARG A 41 2.22 4.79 9.22
C ARG A 41 3.14 3.74 8.61
N MET A 42 2.96 3.40 7.33
CA MET A 42 3.84 2.46 6.62
C MET A 42 5.27 3.01 6.51
N GLU A 43 5.41 4.28 6.13
CA GLU A 43 6.71 4.96 6.02
C GLU A 43 7.49 4.96 7.34
N LYS A 44 6.79 5.12 8.47
CA LYS A 44 7.36 5.11 9.84
C LYS A 44 7.51 3.70 10.43
N ASN A 45 7.23 2.65 9.66
CA ASN A 45 7.27 1.26 10.08
C ASN A 45 6.53 0.95 11.39
N LYS A 46 5.36 1.58 11.60
CA LYS A 46 4.62 1.44 12.87
C LYS A 46 3.86 0.09 12.94
N PRO A 47 3.89 -0.60 14.10
CA PRO A 47 3.12 -1.82 14.31
C PRO A 47 1.62 -1.50 14.42
N ASN A 48 0.80 -2.08 13.54
CA ASN A 48 -0.64 -2.34 13.67
C ASN A 48 -1.17 -2.97 12.38
N ASN A 49 -2.25 -3.75 12.45
CA ASN A 49 -2.70 -4.63 11.36
C ASN A 49 -3.09 -3.86 10.08
N GLN A 50 -2.13 -3.76 9.15
CA GLN A 50 -2.26 -3.05 7.86
C GLN A 50 -2.41 -4.00 6.68
N PHE A 51 -2.38 -5.31 6.92
CA PHE A 51 -2.28 -6.33 5.88
C PHE A 51 -3.43 -6.26 4.89
N ASN A 52 -4.68 -6.33 5.35
CA ASN A 52 -5.86 -6.29 4.47
C ASN A 52 -5.91 -5.02 3.60
N ARG A 53 -5.41 -3.91 4.14
CA ARG A 53 -5.38 -2.64 3.42
C ARG A 53 -4.26 -2.58 2.39
N ILE A 54 -3.10 -3.15 2.69
CA ILE A 54 -2.02 -3.37 1.72
C ILE A 54 -2.54 -4.25 0.58
N CYS A 55 -3.19 -5.39 0.90
CA CYS A 55 -3.77 -6.28 -0.12
C CYS A 55 -4.73 -5.52 -1.05
N LYS A 56 -5.66 -4.74 -0.50
CA LYS A 56 -6.62 -3.97 -1.31
C LYS A 56 -5.93 -2.95 -2.23
N ILE A 57 -4.88 -2.28 -1.75
CA ILE A 57 -4.12 -1.33 -2.56
C ILE A 57 -3.37 -2.05 -3.68
N LEU A 58 -2.73 -3.17 -3.37
CA LEU A 58 -2.01 -3.98 -4.35
C LEU A 58 -2.96 -4.52 -5.43
N ASP A 59 -4.13 -5.01 -5.04
CA ASP A 59 -5.19 -5.44 -5.97
C ASP A 59 -5.61 -4.32 -6.93
N VAL A 60 -5.90 -3.12 -6.41
CA VAL A 60 -6.19 -1.93 -7.23
C VAL A 60 -5.03 -1.55 -8.13
N LEU A 61 -3.78 -1.79 -7.72
CA LEU A 61 -2.60 -1.53 -8.54
C LEU A 61 -2.35 -2.62 -9.58
N GLY A 62 -2.94 -3.82 -9.43
CA GLY A 62 -2.79 -4.97 -10.32
C GLY A 62 -1.76 -6.00 -9.84
N TYR A 63 -1.52 -6.07 -8.53
CA TYR A 63 -0.56 -6.96 -7.89
C TYR A 63 -1.23 -7.92 -6.92
N GLU A 64 -0.74 -9.15 -6.86
CA GLU A 64 -1.10 -10.14 -5.85
C GLU A 64 0.04 -10.38 -4.85
N LEU A 65 -0.31 -10.69 -3.59
CA LEU A 65 0.66 -11.09 -2.57
C LEU A 65 0.76 -12.62 -2.52
N GLN A 66 1.96 -13.14 -2.76
CA GLN A 66 2.26 -14.56 -2.57
C GLN A 66 3.03 -14.77 -1.26
N ILE A 67 2.58 -15.74 -0.46
CA ILE A 67 3.30 -16.20 0.73
C ILE A 67 4.23 -17.32 0.31
N LYS A 68 5.54 -17.12 0.49
CA LYS A 68 6.57 -18.14 0.26
C LYS A 68 7.34 -18.42 1.54
N LYS A 69 7.69 -19.68 1.77
CA LYS A 69 8.54 -20.07 2.89
C LYS A 69 9.97 -19.62 2.62
N LYS A 70 10.65 -19.09 3.63
CA LYS A 70 12.04 -18.66 3.48
C LYS A 70 12.92 -19.88 3.24
N GLY A 71 13.68 -19.88 2.13
CA GLY A 71 14.64 -20.95 1.81
C GLY A 71 14.07 -22.12 1.01
N GLU A 72 12.84 -22.00 0.49
CA GLU A 72 12.26 -22.90 -0.52
C GLU A 72 12.17 -22.21 -1.89
#